data_AF-A0A7W1RPD8-F1
#
_entry.id   AF-A0A7W1RPD8-F1
#
_cell.length_a   1.000
_cell.length_b   1.000
_cell.length_c   1.000
_cell.angle_alpha   90.00
_cell.angle_beta   90.00
_cell.angle_gamma   90.00
#
_symmetry.space_group_name_H-M   'P 1'
#
loop_
_entity.id
_entity.type
_entity.pdbx_description
1 polymer ?
#
loop_
_entity_poly.entity_id
_entity_poly.type
_entity_poly.pdbx_seq_one_letter_code
_entity_poly.pdbx_strand_id
1 'polypeptide(L)'
;MNSIALSEIRKSFPALQRTHNDHPVAYFDGPGGTQVPHAVVTAMTDYLFQHNANTHWSYPSSEETDAIVSAARQALADFLNATPNEIVFGANMTTLTFHLARALGRNYGPGDEIVLTELDHHANIAPWRALEKERGVTIRMARMIPETGLLDWADFEEQLSERTRLIAIGAASNALGTITDIGRAAKMAHAAGAQIFVDAVHYAPHQLVDVRAWDCDFLSCSAYKFYGPHIGVLYGRHELLNAIDFPKLIPASNAAPELAETGTQNHEGMAGAAAAVDFLASLGSGETRRSWLQAAFAELHQRSVILVRQLWDGLSASDGVQLYGPAPAAPRTPTVAFTLRGVPSREVAVRLAKEGIFVSHGDFYATTVVERLGQTADGIVRAGCACYTTSEEVERLVEGVRRISSYSTLRYDGNQSQTKELERTNMKATWHGTTIAESDDTVVVEGNHYFPADSIRREYFRESEEHTHCPWKGEASYYDIAIDGAVNEGAAWYYPEPKEGAANIKGRVAFWKGVEVR
;
A
#
# COMPACT_ATOMS: atom_id res chain seq x y z
N MET A 1 -12.77 -22.83 -25.26
CA MET A 1 -11.55 -22.30 -24.64
C MET A 1 -11.33 -23.07 -23.35
N ASN A 2 -10.21 -23.77 -23.20
CA ASN A 2 -9.87 -24.42 -21.93
C ASN A 2 -9.37 -23.34 -20.98
N SER A 3 -10.27 -22.87 -20.12
CA SER A 3 -9.94 -22.05 -18.94
C SER A 3 -8.86 -22.77 -18.12
N ILE A 4 -7.81 -22.04 -17.71
CA ILE A 4 -6.76 -22.62 -16.86
C ILE A 4 -7.34 -22.85 -15.47
N ALA A 5 -7.36 -24.10 -15.04
CA ALA A 5 -7.87 -24.47 -13.73
C ALA A 5 -7.13 -23.70 -12.62
N LEU A 6 -7.87 -23.21 -11.60
CA LEU A 6 -7.30 -22.46 -10.47
C LEU A 6 -6.15 -23.22 -9.79
N SER A 7 -6.22 -24.56 -9.75
CA SER A 7 -5.14 -25.42 -9.23
C SER A 7 -3.81 -25.23 -9.99
N GLU A 8 -3.86 -25.03 -11.31
CA GLU A 8 -2.66 -24.79 -12.12
C GLU A 8 -2.10 -23.39 -11.88
N ILE A 9 -2.95 -22.38 -11.75
CA ILE A 9 -2.52 -21.02 -11.38
C ILE A 9 -1.80 -21.05 -10.03
N ARG A 10 -2.37 -21.74 -9.03
CA ARG A 10 -1.80 -21.82 -7.68
C ARG A 10 -0.43 -22.52 -7.65
N LYS A 11 -0.19 -23.51 -8.51
CA LYS A 11 1.13 -24.18 -8.61
C LYS A 11 2.25 -23.23 -9.01
N SER A 12 1.93 -22.12 -9.70
CA SER A 12 2.92 -21.10 -10.06
C SER A 12 3.46 -20.34 -8.85
N PHE A 13 2.82 -20.39 -7.67
CA PHE A 13 3.18 -19.59 -6.49
C PHE A 13 3.66 -20.48 -5.32
N PRO A 14 4.99 -20.67 -5.16
CA PRO A 14 5.54 -21.46 -4.05
C PRO A 14 5.10 -20.97 -2.67
N ALA A 15 4.88 -19.67 -2.50
CA ALA A 15 4.45 -19.07 -1.23
C ALA A 15 3.14 -19.66 -0.68
N LEU A 16 2.26 -20.17 -1.55
CA LEU A 16 0.98 -20.77 -1.15
C LEU A 16 1.12 -22.13 -0.48
N GLN A 17 2.30 -22.76 -0.55
CA GLN A 17 2.58 -24.03 0.14
C GLN A 17 2.90 -23.84 1.63
N ARG A 18 3.04 -22.59 2.09
CA ARG A 18 3.35 -22.26 3.47
C ARG A 18 2.21 -22.68 4.41
N THR A 19 2.60 -23.10 5.61
CA THR A 19 1.70 -23.22 6.76
C THR A 19 2.06 -22.19 7.83
N HIS A 20 1.07 -21.82 8.64
CA HIS A 20 1.24 -20.96 9.82
C HIS A 20 0.34 -21.48 10.93
N ASN A 21 0.93 -21.83 12.09
CA ASN A 21 0.25 -22.53 13.19
C ASN A 21 -0.59 -23.73 12.70
N ASP A 22 0.02 -24.60 11.90
CA ASP A 22 -0.62 -25.78 11.31
C ASP A 22 -1.79 -25.52 10.35
N HIS A 23 -2.10 -24.25 10.05
CA HIS A 23 -3.07 -23.87 9.04
C HIS A 23 -2.39 -23.55 7.69
N PRO A 24 -2.94 -24.03 6.55
CA PRO A 24 -2.53 -23.53 5.23
C PRO A 24 -2.77 -22.02 5.14
N VAL A 25 -1.79 -21.27 4.64
CA VAL A 25 -1.93 -19.82 4.55
C VAL A 25 -2.98 -19.39 3.51
N ALA A 26 -3.69 -18.32 3.80
CA ALA A 26 -4.61 -17.64 2.89
C ALA A 26 -4.22 -16.17 2.79
N TYR A 27 -3.72 -15.75 1.63
CA TYR A 27 -3.23 -14.38 1.41
C TYR A 27 -4.36 -13.48 0.92
N PHE A 28 -4.88 -12.64 1.82
CA PHE A 28 -5.83 -11.56 1.54
C PHE A 28 -5.18 -10.16 1.58
N ASP A 29 -3.85 -10.08 1.70
CA ASP A 29 -3.08 -8.85 1.58
C ASP A 29 -2.70 -8.53 0.11
N GLY A 30 -3.44 -9.05 -0.87
CA GLY A 30 -3.23 -8.73 -2.30
C GLY A 30 -3.16 -7.22 -2.59
N PRO A 31 -4.01 -6.38 -1.98
CA PRO A 31 -3.92 -4.92 -2.11
C PRO A 31 -2.67 -4.33 -1.44
N GLY A 32 -1.99 -5.05 -0.54
CA GLY A 32 -0.69 -4.75 0.04
C GLY A 32 0.47 -5.16 -0.87
N GLY A 33 0.37 -6.31 -1.52
CA GLY A 33 1.29 -6.83 -2.53
C GLY A 33 0.96 -8.29 -2.86
N THR A 34 1.20 -8.70 -4.10
CA THR A 34 0.90 -10.08 -4.53
C THR A 34 2.07 -11.02 -4.27
N GLN A 35 1.78 -12.30 -4.10
CA GLN A 35 2.82 -13.32 -4.16
C GLN A 35 3.41 -13.42 -5.57
N VAL A 36 4.66 -13.89 -5.68
CA VAL A 36 5.43 -13.88 -6.94
C VAL A 36 5.43 -15.28 -7.58
N PRO A 37 5.13 -15.42 -8.89
CA PRO A 37 5.21 -16.68 -9.60
C PRO A 37 6.65 -17.15 -9.77
N HIS A 38 6.87 -18.46 -9.84
CA HIS A 38 8.18 -19.06 -10.09
C HIS A 38 8.84 -18.48 -11.36
N ALA A 39 8.08 -18.29 -12.44
CA ALA A 39 8.60 -17.79 -13.72
C ALA A 39 9.26 -16.41 -13.59
N VAL A 40 8.73 -15.54 -12.72
CA VAL A 40 9.29 -14.22 -12.46
C VAL A 40 10.63 -14.34 -11.76
N VAL A 41 10.71 -15.15 -10.69
CA VAL A 41 11.96 -15.39 -9.97
C VAL A 41 13.01 -15.99 -10.90
N THR A 42 12.62 -16.95 -11.75
CA THR A 42 13.52 -17.55 -12.74
C THR A 42 14.11 -16.51 -13.69
N ALA A 43 13.28 -15.65 -14.29
CA ALA A 43 13.76 -14.60 -15.20
C ALA A 43 14.73 -13.63 -14.52
N MET A 44 14.46 -13.23 -13.27
CA MET A 44 15.36 -12.37 -12.51
C MET A 44 16.70 -13.06 -12.23
N THR A 45 16.67 -14.32 -11.79
CA THR A 45 17.89 -15.08 -11.49
C THR A 45 18.69 -15.40 -12.75
N ASP A 46 18.02 -15.70 -13.86
CA ASP A 46 18.65 -15.98 -15.16
C ASP A 46 19.42 -14.75 -15.65
N TYR A 47 18.80 -13.56 -15.60
CA TYR A 47 19.51 -12.30 -15.87
C TYR A 47 20.75 -12.14 -15.00
N LEU A 48 20.62 -12.32 -13.68
CA LEU A 48 21.73 -12.14 -12.74
C LEU A 48 22.88 -13.15 -12.96
N PHE A 49 22.56 -14.40 -13.29
CA PHE A 49 23.56 -15.44 -13.47
C PHE A 49 24.22 -15.43 -14.84
N GLN A 50 23.50 -15.07 -15.90
CA GLN A 50 23.95 -15.27 -17.28
C GLN A 50 24.19 -13.95 -18.06
N HIS A 51 23.41 -12.91 -17.79
CA HIS A 51 23.31 -11.75 -18.69
C HIS A 51 23.82 -10.43 -18.10
N ASN A 52 24.02 -10.36 -16.78
CA ASN A 52 24.28 -9.10 -16.09
C ASN A 52 25.44 -8.27 -16.67
N ALA A 53 25.11 -7.12 -17.24
CA ALA A 53 26.03 -6.11 -17.72
C ALA A 53 25.39 -4.71 -17.69
N ASN A 54 26.19 -3.68 -17.94
CA ASN A 54 25.66 -2.36 -18.25
C ASN A 54 25.32 -2.28 -19.75
N THR A 55 24.51 -1.30 -20.16
CA THR A 55 23.95 -1.20 -21.52
C THR A 55 24.95 -0.62 -22.54
N HIS A 56 24.67 -0.84 -23.83
CA HIS A 56 25.30 -0.16 -24.98
C HIS A 56 26.78 -0.47 -25.31
N TRP A 57 27.35 -1.54 -24.76
CA TRP A 57 28.70 -1.97 -25.10
C TRP A 57 28.72 -3.06 -26.16
N SER A 58 29.81 -3.15 -26.92
CA SER A 58 29.97 -4.15 -27.99
C SER A 58 30.53 -5.48 -27.46
N TYR A 59 29.81 -6.11 -26.52
CA TYR A 59 30.09 -7.47 -26.06
C TYR A 59 28.80 -8.21 -25.66
N PRO A 60 28.76 -9.56 -25.69
CA PRO A 60 27.52 -10.33 -25.67
C PRO A 60 26.56 -10.00 -24.51
N SER A 61 27.04 -9.98 -23.26
CA SER A 61 26.15 -9.72 -22.11
C SER A 61 25.56 -8.31 -22.08
N SER A 62 26.24 -7.32 -22.68
CA SER A 62 25.69 -5.97 -22.85
C SER A 62 24.61 -5.94 -23.94
N GLU A 63 24.83 -6.61 -25.07
CA GLU A 63 23.83 -6.75 -26.14
C GLU A 63 22.59 -7.53 -25.65
N GLU A 64 22.80 -8.58 -24.85
CA GLU A 64 21.73 -9.35 -24.21
C GLU A 64 20.95 -8.50 -23.20
N THR A 65 21.65 -7.69 -22.39
CA THR A 65 20.99 -6.74 -21.47
C THR A 65 20.14 -5.73 -22.24
N ASP A 66 20.65 -5.15 -23.32
CA ASP A 66 19.90 -4.21 -24.17
C ASP A 66 18.64 -4.87 -24.76
N ALA A 67 18.75 -6.13 -25.20
CA ALA A 67 17.63 -6.92 -25.69
C ALA A 67 16.57 -7.21 -24.60
N ILE A 68 17.00 -7.55 -23.38
CA ILE A 68 16.12 -7.80 -22.23
C ILE A 68 15.37 -6.53 -21.82
N VAL A 69 16.06 -5.39 -21.76
CA VAL A 69 15.44 -4.08 -21.48
C VAL A 69 14.41 -3.73 -22.56
N SER A 70 14.75 -3.92 -23.84
CA SER A 70 13.82 -3.70 -24.96
C SER A 70 12.58 -4.60 -24.87
N ALA A 71 12.77 -5.90 -24.60
CA ALA A 71 11.70 -6.85 -24.42
C ALA A 71 10.80 -6.49 -23.22
N ALA A 72 11.38 -6.03 -22.12
CA ALA A 72 10.63 -5.57 -20.96
C ALA A 72 9.76 -4.35 -21.27
N ARG A 73 10.31 -3.34 -21.97
CA ARG A 73 9.51 -2.19 -22.42
C ARG A 73 8.38 -2.61 -23.34
N GLN A 74 8.60 -3.57 -24.25
CA GLN A 74 7.54 -4.11 -25.12
C GLN A 74 6.45 -4.85 -24.32
N ALA A 75 6.82 -5.69 -23.35
CA ALA A 75 5.86 -6.41 -22.52
C ALA A 75 4.96 -5.44 -21.74
N LEU A 76 5.55 -4.40 -21.13
CA LEU A 76 4.79 -3.38 -20.40
C LEU A 76 3.98 -2.47 -21.34
N ALA A 77 4.47 -2.19 -22.55
CA ALA A 77 3.69 -1.47 -23.57
C ALA A 77 2.44 -2.26 -23.95
N ASP A 78 2.55 -3.57 -24.21
CA ASP A 78 1.39 -4.43 -24.47
C ASP A 78 0.44 -4.47 -23.26
N PHE A 79 0.99 -4.51 -22.04
CA PHE A 79 0.20 -4.51 -20.81
C PHE A 79 -0.65 -3.25 -20.62
N LEU A 80 -0.13 -2.08 -21.04
CA LEU A 80 -0.81 -0.79 -20.87
C LEU A 80 -1.53 -0.30 -22.15
N ASN A 81 -1.37 -1.00 -23.28
CA ASN A 81 -1.78 -0.55 -24.62
C ASN A 81 -1.01 0.69 -25.15
N ALA A 82 0.27 0.77 -24.85
CA ALA A 82 1.17 1.86 -25.23
C ALA A 82 2.15 1.43 -26.34
N THR A 83 3.19 2.22 -26.58
CA THR A 83 4.39 1.82 -27.33
C THR A 83 5.63 1.79 -26.42
N PRO A 84 6.69 1.03 -26.74
CA PRO A 84 7.86 0.86 -25.85
C PRO A 84 8.57 2.17 -25.49
N ASN A 85 8.54 3.16 -26.38
CA ASN A 85 9.11 4.51 -26.19
C ASN A 85 8.28 5.43 -25.28
N GLU A 86 7.16 4.92 -24.73
CA GLU A 86 6.31 5.59 -23.75
C GLU A 86 6.45 4.97 -22.36
N ILE A 87 7.25 3.91 -22.22
CA ILE A 87 7.41 3.15 -20.97
C ILE A 87 8.73 3.53 -20.31
N VAL A 88 8.64 4.11 -19.11
CA VAL A 88 9.75 4.54 -18.26
C VAL A 88 9.81 3.62 -17.04
N PHE A 89 11.01 3.17 -16.67
CA PHE A 89 11.23 2.38 -15.46
C PHE A 89 11.82 3.23 -14.33
N GLY A 90 11.59 2.80 -13.09
CA GLY A 90 12.21 3.38 -11.91
C GLY A 90 12.02 2.49 -10.68
N ALA A 91 12.53 2.92 -9.52
CA ALA A 91 12.56 2.09 -8.32
C ALA A 91 11.18 1.61 -7.84
N ASN A 92 10.17 2.48 -7.91
CA ASN A 92 8.78 2.19 -7.57
C ASN A 92 7.89 3.34 -8.09
N MET A 93 6.55 3.16 -8.09
CA MET A 93 5.61 4.18 -8.52
C MET A 93 5.79 5.51 -7.77
N THR A 94 5.98 5.46 -6.45
CA THR A 94 6.11 6.66 -5.61
C THR A 94 7.29 7.51 -6.06
N THR A 95 8.47 6.90 -6.22
CA THR A 95 9.68 7.60 -6.68
C THR A 95 9.52 8.17 -8.08
N LEU A 96 8.90 7.43 -9.01
CA LEU A 96 8.61 7.92 -10.36
C LEU A 96 7.65 9.12 -10.32
N THR A 97 6.65 9.09 -9.45
CA THR A 97 5.66 10.18 -9.32
C THR A 97 6.31 11.44 -8.73
N PHE A 98 7.17 11.31 -7.72
CA PHE A 98 7.99 12.43 -7.24
C PHE A 98 8.92 12.99 -8.33
N HIS A 99 9.52 12.11 -9.15
CA HIS A 99 10.38 12.51 -10.23
C HIS A 99 9.62 13.30 -11.31
N LEU A 100 8.47 12.79 -11.75
CA LEU A 100 7.58 13.46 -12.69
C LEU A 100 7.05 14.78 -12.13
N ALA A 101 6.57 14.81 -10.88
CA ALA A 101 6.10 16.01 -10.22
C ALA A 101 7.19 17.10 -10.18
N ARG A 102 8.42 16.73 -9.84
CA ARG A 102 9.56 17.66 -9.83
C ARG A 102 9.89 18.21 -11.23
N ALA A 103 9.75 17.37 -12.27
CA ALA A 103 10.00 17.78 -13.65
C ALA A 103 8.91 18.73 -14.16
N LEU A 104 7.63 18.37 -14.01
CA LEU A 104 6.48 19.22 -14.34
C LEU A 104 6.51 20.54 -13.55
N GLY A 105 6.83 20.46 -12.26
CA GLY A 105 6.92 21.61 -11.36
C GLY A 105 8.01 22.62 -11.72
N ARG A 106 8.88 22.36 -12.70
CA ARG A 106 9.77 23.41 -13.25
C ARG A 106 9.00 24.50 -14.00
N ASN A 107 7.81 24.17 -14.52
CA ASN A 107 6.97 25.08 -15.29
C ASN A 107 5.72 25.54 -14.53
N TYR A 108 5.57 25.15 -13.26
CA TYR A 108 4.44 25.57 -12.43
C TYR A 108 4.85 26.66 -11.45
N GLY A 109 3.89 27.49 -11.04
CA GLY A 109 4.10 28.55 -10.06
C GLY A 109 2.83 29.03 -9.36
N PRO A 110 2.92 30.16 -8.65
CA PRO A 110 1.77 30.77 -8.00
C PRO A 110 0.64 31.07 -9.00
N GLY A 111 -0.57 30.66 -8.64
CA GLY A 111 -1.76 30.81 -9.48
C GLY A 111 -2.14 29.55 -10.26
N ASP A 112 -1.21 28.60 -10.44
CA ASP A 112 -1.54 27.28 -11.01
C ASP A 112 -2.22 26.38 -9.97
N GLU A 113 -3.13 25.52 -10.43
CA GLU A 113 -3.89 24.58 -9.59
C GLU A 113 -3.63 23.12 -9.97
N ILE A 114 -3.56 22.24 -8.98
CA ILE A 114 -3.54 20.78 -9.15
C ILE A 114 -4.74 20.20 -8.41
N VAL A 115 -5.53 19.36 -9.08
CA VAL A 115 -6.67 18.67 -8.48
C VAL A 115 -6.29 17.24 -8.11
N LEU A 116 -6.52 16.88 -6.85
CA LEU A 116 -6.33 15.54 -6.27
C LEU A 116 -7.67 14.98 -5.79
N THR A 117 -7.71 13.71 -5.38
CA THR A 117 -8.94 13.12 -4.80
C THR A 117 -8.74 12.56 -3.41
N GLU A 118 -9.78 12.60 -2.56
CA GLU A 118 -9.76 12.01 -1.21
C GLU A 118 -9.62 10.47 -1.23
N LEU A 119 -9.88 9.82 -2.37
CA LEU A 119 -9.79 8.35 -2.53
C LEU A 119 -8.37 7.83 -2.76
N ASP A 120 -7.44 8.73 -3.07
CA ASP A 120 -6.10 8.37 -3.51
C ASP A 120 -5.19 7.90 -2.38
N HIS A 121 -4.28 7.00 -2.74
CA HIS A 121 -3.15 6.64 -1.91
C HIS A 121 -2.17 7.82 -1.82
N HIS A 122 -1.48 7.99 -0.69
CA HIS A 122 -0.59 9.13 -0.47
C HIS A 122 0.58 9.24 -1.45
N ALA A 123 0.97 8.13 -2.09
CA ALA A 123 1.93 8.16 -3.20
C ALA A 123 1.43 8.98 -4.41
N ASN A 124 0.12 9.18 -4.56
CA ASN A 124 -0.50 10.06 -5.54
C ASN A 124 -1.03 11.38 -4.91
N ILE A 125 -0.58 11.71 -3.69
CA ILE A 125 -0.92 12.98 -3.01
C ILE A 125 0.34 13.78 -2.68
N ALA A 126 1.28 13.14 -1.96
CA ALA A 126 2.48 13.76 -1.43
C ALA A 126 3.39 14.39 -2.51
N PRO A 127 3.60 13.78 -3.70
CA PRO A 127 4.38 14.40 -4.76
C PRO A 127 3.84 15.77 -5.20
N TRP A 128 2.52 15.89 -5.30
CA TRP A 128 1.85 17.10 -5.77
C TRP A 128 1.79 18.15 -4.66
N ARG A 129 1.50 17.74 -3.42
CA ARG A 129 1.59 18.59 -2.22
C ARG A 129 3.00 19.15 -1.98
N ALA A 130 4.05 18.43 -2.38
CA ALA A 130 5.40 18.97 -2.32
C ALA A 130 5.54 20.23 -3.20
N LEU A 131 4.89 20.27 -4.37
CA LEU A 131 4.89 21.45 -5.24
C LEU A 131 4.17 22.65 -4.64
N GLU A 132 3.16 22.45 -3.78
CA GLU A 132 2.50 23.55 -3.05
C GLU A 132 3.53 24.34 -2.24
N LYS A 133 4.43 23.63 -1.54
CA LYS A 133 5.52 24.23 -0.77
C LYS A 133 6.67 24.75 -1.65
N GLU A 134 7.04 23.99 -2.68
CA GLU A 134 8.24 24.27 -3.48
C GLU A 134 8.03 25.28 -4.61
N ARG A 135 6.78 25.44 -5.07
CA ARG A 135 6.40 26.25 -6.25
C ARG A 135 5.22 27.18 -5.99
N GLY A 136 4.49 27.04 -4.88
CA GLY A 136 3.35 27.89 -4.57
C GLY A 136 2.10 27.59 -5.40
N VAL A 137 2.02 26.40 -6.01
CA VAL A 137 0.78 25.93 -6.65
C VAL A 137 -0.31 25.73 -5.60
N THR A 138 -1.58 25.87 -5.99
CA THR A 138 -2.72 25.58 -5.11
C THR A 138 -3.19 24.15 -5.30
N ILE A 139 -3.35 23.39 -4.22
CA ILE A 139 -3.97 22.06 -4.30
C ILE A 139 -5.47 22.17 -4.06
N ARG A 140 -6.26 21.64 -4.99
CA ARG A 140 -7.70 21.39 -4.85
C ARG A 140 -7.92 19.91 -4.57
N MET A 141 -8.88 19.59 -3.71
CA MET A 141 -9.15 18.22 -3.28
C MET A 141 -10.61 17.88 -3.56
N ALA A 142 -10.84 16.99 -4.51
CA ALA A 142 -12.16 16.47 -4.83
C ALA A 142 -12.57 15.41 -3.79
N ARG A 143 -13.78 15.57 -3.26
CA ARG A 143 -14.28 14.79 -2.14
C ARG A 143 -14.70 13.38 -2.54
N MET A 144 -14.57 12.46 -1.59
CA MET A 144 -15.27 11.18 -1.64
C MET A 144 -16.61 11.27 -0.91
N ILE A 145 -17.54 10.39 -1.26
CA ILE A 145 -18.82 10.18 -0.56
C ILE A 145 -18.61 9.04 0.44
N PRO A 146 -18.48 9.30 1.76
CA PRO A 146 -18.16 8.27 2.76
C PRO A 146 -19.12 7.08 2.77
N GLU A 147 -20.42 7.34 2.53
CA GLU A 147 -21.49 6.34 2.59
C GLU A 147 -21.41 5.32 1.45
N THR A 148 -20.84 5.71 0.30
CA THR A 148 -20.75 4.84 -0.89
C THR A 148 -19.31 4.44 -1.23
N GLY A 149 -18.33 5.17 -0.70
CA GLY A 149 -16.93 5.05 -1.08
C GLY A 149 -16.62 5.48 -2.52
N LEU A 150 -17.54 6.21 -3.17
CA LEU A 150 -17.38 6.71 -4.53
C LEU A 150 -16.82 8.13 -4.55
N LEU A 151 -16.22 8.52 -5.67
CA LEU A 151 -15.85 9.91 -5.92
C LEU A 151 -17.10 10.77 -6.09
N ASP A 152 -17.15 11.93 -5.44
CA ASP A 152 -18.18 12.93 -5.69
C ASP A 152 -17.85 13.68 -6.98
N TRP A 153 -18.49 13.27 -8.07
CA TRP A 153 -18.23 13.87 -9.38
C TRP A 153 -18.75 15.30 -9.54
N ALA A 154 -19.75 15.70 -8.74
CA ALA A 154 -20.23 17.09 -8.77
C ALA A 154 -19.19 17.99 -8.09
N ASP A 155 -18.70 17.58 -6.92
CA ASP A 155 -17.61 18.27 -6.24
C ASP A 155 -16.32 18.27 -7.07
N PHE A 156 -16.00 17.16 -7.74
CA PHE A 156 -14.85 17.08 -8.64
C PHE A 156 -14.91 18.14 -9.75
N GLU A 157 -16.08 18.36 -10.35
CA GLU A 157 -16.28 19.39 -11.37
C GLU A 157 -16.08 20.81 -10.79
N GLU A 158 -16.58 21.05 -9.58
CA GLU A 158 -16.42 22.33 -8.87
C GLU A 158 -14.96 22.65 -8.50
N GLN A 159 -14.09 21.64 -8.38
CA GLN A 159 -12.67 21.84 -8.12
C GLN A 159 -11.87 22.31 -9.35
N LEU A 160 -12.45 22.26 -10.55
CA LEU A 160 -11.75 22.62 -11.79
C LEU A 160 -11.88 24.10 -12.11
N SER A 161 -10.83 24.65 -12.71
CA SER A 161 -10.83 26.01 -13.26
C SER A 161 -9.88 26.13 -14.46
N GLU A 162 -9.90 27.29 -15.13
CA GLU A 162 -8.93 27.61 -16.20
C GLU A 162 -7.47 27.64 -15.70
N ARG A 163 -7.26 27.61 -14.38
CA ARG A 163 -5.92 27.57 -13.76
C ARG A 163 -5.45 26.15 -13.47
N THR A 164 -6.31 25.14 -13.65
CA THR A 164 -5.95 23.74 -13.45
C THR A 164 -4.88 23.33 -14.47
N ARG A 165 -3.74 22.84 -13.99
CA ARG A 165 -2.64 22.33 -14.82
C ARG A 165 -2.59 20.81 -14.86
N LEU A 166 -2.96 20.18 -13.76
CA LEU A 166 -2.91 18.74 -13.61
C LEU A 166 -4.09 18.25 -12.77
N ILE A 167 -4.69 17.15 -13.21
CA ILE A 167 -5.53 16.28 -12.38
C ILE A 167 -4.71 15.03 -12.07
N ALA A 168 -4.57 14.68 -10.79
CA ALA A 168 -3.98 13.40 -10.39
C ALA A 168 -5.04 12.55 -9.68
N ILE A 169 -5.27 11.34 -10.20
CA ILE A 169 -6.42 10.52 -9.80
C ILE A 169 -6.10 9.02 -9.85
N GLY A 170 -6.60 8.27 -8.87
CA GLY A 170 -6.46 6.81 -8.83
C GLY A 170 -7.50 6.10 -9.69
N ALA A 171 -7.06 5.15 -10.52
CA ALA A 171 -7.94 4.27 -11.29
C ALA A 171 -8.70 3.28 -10.39
N ALA A 172 -8.13 2.92 -9.24
CA ALA A 172 -8.86 2.22 -8.20
C ALA A 172 -8.34 2.58 -6.79
N SER A 173 -9.26 2.70 -5.82
CA SER A 173 -8.91 2.93 -4.41
C SER A 173 -8.34 1.66 -3.79
N ASN A 174 -7.11 1.73 -3.28
CA ASN A 174 -6.48 0.59 -2.59
C ASN A 174 -7.18 0.24 -1.26
N ALA A 175 -7.90 1.19 -0.66
CA ALA A 175 -8.60 0.98 0.60
C ALA A 175 -9.98 0.36 0.38
N LEU A 176 -10.77 0.91 -0.55
CA LEU A 176 -12.19 0.59 -0.71
C LEU A 176 -12.50 -0.34 -1.88
N GLY A 177 -11.53 -0.53 -2.78
CA GLY A 177 -11.73 -1.24 -4.04
C GLY A 177 -12.56 -0.50 -5.08
N THR A 178 -12.94 0.76 -4.83
CA THR A 178 -13.65 1.62 -5.80
C THR A 178 -12.89 1.69 -7.11
N ILE A 179 -13.56 1.45 -8.25
CA ILE A 179 -13.02 1.74 -9.58
C ILE A 179 -13.51 3.11 -10.04
N THR A 180 -12.59 3.99 -10.44
CA THR A 180 -12.88 5.36 -10.88
C THR A 180 -13.00 5.41 -12.41
N ASP A 181 -13.94 6.21 -12.93
CA ASP A 181 -14.08 6.44 -14.36
C ASP A 181 -12.99 7.41 -14.88
N ILE A 182 -11.85 6.84 -15.26
CA ILE A 182 -10.71 7.60 -15.79
C ILE A 182 -11.04 8.30 -17.10
N GLY A 183 -11.86 7.67 -17.97
CA GLY A 183 -12.26 8.30 -19.23
C GLY A 183 -13.10 9.56 -19.02
N ARG A 184 -13.94 9.59 -17.98
CA ARG A 184 -14.63 10.81 -17.54
C ARG A 184 -13.65 11.87 -17.02
N ALA A 185 -12.72 11.49 -16.16
CA ALA A 185 -11.73 12.41 -15.60
C ALA A 185 -10.83 13.03 -16.68
N ALA A 186 -10.36 12.23 -17.65
CA ALA A 186 -9.53 12.71 -18.75
C ALA A 186 -10.25 13.75 -19.61
N LYS A 187 -11.51 13.50 -19.98
CA LYS A 187 -12.34 14.47 -20.71
C LYS A 187 -12.48 15.79 -19.95
N MET A 188 -12.68 15.74 -18.64
CA MET A 188 -12.78 16.94 -17.80
C MET A 188 -11.43 17.67 -17.69
N ALA A 189 -10.32 16.94 -17.55
CA ALA A 189 -8.97 17.50 -17.54
C ALA A 189 -8.68 18.29 -18.83
N HIS A 190 -8.87 17.64 -19.98
CA HIS A 190 -8.59 18.25 -21.28
C HIS A 190 -9.53 19.39 -21.61
N ALA A 191 -10.81 19.33 -21.20
CA ALA A 191 -11.74 20.44 -21.33
C ALA A 191 -11.31 21.69 -20.54
N ALA A 192 -10.63 21.50 -19.40
CA ALA A 192 -10.02 22.58 -18.61
C ALA A 192 -8.63 23.01 -19.12
N GLY A 193 -8.10 22.38 -20.18
CA GLY A 193 -6.74 22.62 -20.66
C GLY A 193 -5.64 22.05 -19.74
N ALA A 194 -5.99 21.11 -18.87
CA ALA A 194 -5.11 20.45 -17.92
C ALA A 194 -4.65 19.08 -18.43
N GLN A 195 -3.51 18.61 -17.91
CA GLN A 195 -3.05 17.22 -18.08
C GLN A 195 -3.69 16.30 -17.04
N ILE A 196 -3.68 14.99 -17.28
CA ILE A 196 -4.11 13.96 -16.32
C ILE A 196 -3.02 12.93 -16.01
N PHE A 197 -2.78 12.71 -14.72
CA PHE A 197 -1.95 11.64 -14.18
C PHE A 197 -2.82 10.59 -13.49
N VAL A 198 -2.60 9.32 -13.84
CA VAL A 198 -3.40 8.19 -13.34
C VAL A 198 -2.55 7.27 -12.46
N ASP A 199 -2.92 7.07 -11.20
CA ASP A 199 -2.39 5.99 -10.37
C ASP A 199 -3.17 4.69 -10.67
N ALA A 200 -2.51 3.74 -11.34
CA ALA A 200 -3.08 2.44 -11.69
C ALA A 200 -2.55 1.30 -10.83
N VAL A 201 -1.81 1.58 -9.75
CA VAL A 201 -1.14 0.57 -8.90
C VAL A 201 -2.13 -0.47 -8.38
N HIS A 202 -3.29 -0.05 -7.89
CA HIS A 202 -4.31 -0.98 -7.41
C HIS A 202 -5.20 -1.55 -8.53
N TYR A 203 -5.33 -0.86 -9.66
CA TYR A 203 -6.20 -1.28 -10.77
C TYR A 203 -5.56 -2.38 -11.63
N ALA A 204 -4.27 -2.22 -11.95
CA ALA A 204 -3.52 -3.05 -12.89
C ALA A 204 -3.58 -4.58 -12.66
N PRO A 205 -3.61 -5.12 -11.43
CA PRO A 205 -3.74 -6.57 -11.25
C PRO A 205 -5.15 -7.15 -11.48
N HIS A 206 -6.16 -6.30 -11.59
CA HIS A 206 -7.57 -6.72 -11.59
C HIS A 206 -8.28 -6.42 -12.91
N GLN A 207 -7.88 -5.36 -13.59
CA GLN A 207 -8.48 -4.94 -14.85
C GLN A 207 -7.37 -4.53 -15.83
N LEU A 208 -7.58 -4.82 -17.11
CA LEU A 208 -6.59 -4.51 -18.12
C LEU A 208 -6.61 -3.01 -18.42
N VAL A 209 -5.47 -2.35 -18.18
CA VAL A 209 -5.30 -0.92 -18.45
C VAL A 209 -5.28 -0.67 -19.96
N ASP A 210 -5.92 0.40 -20.39
CA ASP A 210 -5.90 0.87 -21.78
C ASP A 210 -5.68 2.39 -21.82
N VAL A 211 -4.42 2.81 -21.87
CA VAL A 211 -4.05 4.24 -21.83
C VAL A 211 -4.60 5.04 -23.01
N ARG A 212 -4.78 4.38 -24.17
CA ARG A 212 -5.36 4.99 -25.37
C ARG A 212 -6.85 5.23 -25.21
N ALA A 213 -7.58 4.24 -24.69
CA ALA A 213 -9.02 4.38 -24.47
C ALA A 213 -9.34 5.39 -23.35
N TRP A 214 -8.47 5.48 -22.34
CA TRP A 214 -8.59 6.46 -21.27
C TRP A 214 -8.15 7.87 -21.65
N ASP A 215 -7.38 8.00 -22.73
CA ASP A 215 -6.81 9.26 -23.19
C ASP A 215 -5.98 9.97 -22.09
N CYS A 216 -5.35 9.21 -21.19
CA CYS A 216 -4.55 9.78 -20.12
C CYS A 216 -3.16 10.23 -20.59
N ASP A 217 -2.60 11.28 -19.97
CA ASP A 217 -1.29 11.82 -20.36
C ASP A 217 -0.13 11.09 -19.70
N PHE A 218 -0.33 10.72 -18.43
CA PHE A 218 0.60 9.93 -17.64
C PHE A 218 -0.16 8.86 -16.85
N LEU A 219 0.48 7.71 -16.65
CA LEU A 219 -0.04 6.66 -15.78
C LEU A 219 1.12 5.96 -15.09
N SER A 220 0.99 5.67 -13.79
CA SER A 220 2.00 4.91 -13.07
C SER A 220 1.43 3.64 -12.45
N CYS A 221 2.26 2.60 -12.38
CA CYS A 221 1.96 1.37 -11.66
C CYS A 221 3.24 0.76 -11.06
N SER A 222 3.12 -0.36 -10.33
CA SER A 222 4.28 -1.06 -9.76
C SER A 222 4.10 -2.57 -9.81
N ALA A 223 5.13 -3.27 -10.28
CA ALA A 223 5.02 -4.68 -10.66
C ALA A 223 4.72 -5.61 -9.48
N TYR A 224 5.14 -5.27 -8.26
CA TYR A 224 4.83 -6.05 -7.06
C TYR A 224 3.33 -6.16 -6.74
N LYS A 225 2.48 -5.33 -7.36
CA LYS A 225 1.02 -5.47 -7.29
C LYS A 225 0.45 -6.44 -8.33
N PHE A 226 1.14 -6.65 -9.44
CA PHE A 226 0.74 -7.55 -10.52
C PHE A 226 1.75 -8.69 -10.70
N TYR A 227 2.11 -9.31 -9.58
CA TYR A 227 2.87 -10.58 -9.51
C TYR A 227 4.36 -10.46 -9.88
N GLY A 228 4.89 -9.24 -10.05
CA GLY A 228 6.30 -8.97 -10.36
C GLY A 228 7.15 -8.55 -9.14
N PRO A 229 8.38 -8.07 -9.38
CA PRO A 229 9.25 -7.54 -8.33
C PRO A 229 8.89 -6.09 -7.94
N HIS A 230 9.58 -5.56 -6.92
CA HIS A 230 9.51 -4.14 -6.59
C HIS A 230 10.25 -3.30 -7.65
N ILE A 231 9.49 -2.88 -8.67
CA ILE A 231 9.91 -1.92 -9.69
C ILE A 231 8.70 -1.08 -10.12
N GLY A 232 8.93 0.20 -10.39
CA GLY A 232 7.94 1.14 -10.86
C GLY A 232 7.91 1.21 -12.38
N VAL A 233 6.73 1.44 -12.93
CA VAL A 233 6.52 1.70 -14.36
C VAL A 233 5.72 2.99 -14.48
N LEU A 234 6.20 3.89 -15.34
CA LEU A 234 5.51 5.11 -15.73
C LEU A 234 5.27 5.05 -17.24
N TYR A 235 4.01 5.13 -17.63
CA TYR A 235 3.59 5.53 -18.96
C TYR A 235 3.56 7.05 -19.03
N GLY A 236 4.07 7.61 -20.11
CA GLY A 236 3.80 8.98 -20.52
C GLY A 236 3.74 9.07 -22.04
N ARG A 237 2.81 9.86 -22.57
CA ARG A 237 2.74 10.09 -24.03
C ARG A 237 4.10 10.50 -24.57
N HIS A 238 4.49 9.92 -25.70
CA HIS A 238 5.85 10.10 -26.23
C HIS A 238 6.23 11.57 -26.41
N GLU A 239 5.33 12.38 -26.97
CA GLU A 239 5.52 13.81 -27.19
C GLU A 239 5.65 14.60 -25.87
N LEU A 240 4.90 14.21 -24.83
CA LEU A 240 4.98 14.86 -23.52
C LEU A 240 6.29 14.52 -22.82
N LEU A 241 6.72 13.25 -22.87
CA LEU A 241 8.00 12.84 -22.31
C LEU A 241 9.15 13.66 -22.92
N ASN A 242 9.16 13.81 -24.25
CA ASN A 242 10.19 14.61 -24.93
C ASN A 242 10.12 16.12 -24.65
N ALA A 243 8.96 16.64 -24.26
CA ALA A 243 8.77 18.07 -23.96
C ALA A 243 9.14 18.45 -22.51
N ILE A 244 9.22 17.48 -21.60
CA ILE A 244 9.49 17.71 -20.18
C ILE A 244 11.00 17.74 -19.90
N ASP A 245 11.44 18.73 -19.13
CA ASP A 245 12.81 18.86 -18.64
C ASP A 245 13.03 18.06 -17.34
N PHE A 246 13.36 16.77 -17.51
CA PHE A 246 13.56 15.83 -16.40
C PHE A 246 14.92 16.00 -15.69
N PRO A 247 14.96 15.93 -14.33
CA PRO A 247 16.20 15.95 -13.56
C PRO A 247 16.96 14.61 -13.64
N LYS A 248 17.90 14.45 -14.57
CA LYS A 248 18.71 13.24 -14.75
C LYS A 248 20.22 13.47 -14.75
N LEU A 249 21.01 12.39 -14.74
CA LEU A 249 22.45 12.46 -14.98
C LEU A 249 22.73 13.06 -16.38
N ILE A 250 23.68 14.00 -16.45
CA ILE A 250 24.15 14.60 -17.71
C ILE A 250 24.46 13.55 -18.80
N PRO A 251 25.15 12.42 -18.52
CA PRO A 251 25.42 11.39 -19.54
C PRO A 251 24.22 10.53 -19.95
N ALA A 252 23.08 10.58 -19.24
CA ALA A 252 21.90 9.81 -19.63
C ALA A 252 21.32 10.32 -20.96
N SER A 253 20.66 9.45 -21.72
CA SER A 253 20.03 9.78 -23.00
C SER A 253 19.06 10.96 -22.89
N ASN A 254 18.94 11.75 -23.97
CA ASN A 254 17.96 12.83 -24.09
C ASN A 254 16.72 12.40 -24.90
N ALA A 255 16.62 11.13 -25.27
CA ALA A 255 15.48 10.58 -26.00
C ALA A 255 14.52 9.85 -25.06
N ALA A 256 13.22 9.95 -25.33
CA ALA A 256 12.23 9.13 -24.65
C ALA A 256 12.41 7.64 -24.99
N PRO A 257 12.25 6.74 -24.00
CA PRO A 257 11.77 7.00 -22.64
C PRO A 257 12.89 7.32 -21.62
N GLU A 258 14.15 7.04 -21.97
CA GLU A 258 15.32 7.11 -21.08
C GLU A 258 15.60 8.52 -20.54
N LEU A 259 15.13 9.57 -21.21
CA LEU A 259 15.23 10.94 -20.70
C LEU A 259 14.45 11.16 -19.38
N ALA A 260 13.47 10.31 -19.07
CA ALA A 260 12.72 10.34 -17.82
C ALA A 260 13.32 9.39 -16.76
N GLU A 261 14.47 8.78 -17.05
CA GLU A 261 15.17 7.84 -16.17
C GLU A 261 16.41 8.51 -15.58
N THR A 262 16.69 8.22 -14.31
CA THR A 262 17.70 8.97 -13.54
C THR A 262 19.15 8.53 -13.83
N GLY A 263 19.35 7.35 -14.42
CA GLY A 263 20.66 6.72 -14.64
C GLY A 263 20.53 5.22 -14.94
N THR A 264 21.55 4.43 -14.63
CA THR A 264 21.49 2.96 -14.75
C THR A 264 20.32 2.41 -13.93
N GLN A 265 19.55 1.51 -14.53
CA GLN A 265 18.31 1.00 -13.97
C GLN A 265 18.45 -0.41 -13.35
N ASN A 266 17.40 -0.87 -12.69
CA ASN A 266 17.29 -2.23 -12.14
C ASN A 266 16.90 -3.21 -13.26
N HIS A 267 17.90 -3.74 -13.97
CA HIS A 267 17.70 -4.61 -15.14
C HIS A 267 17.07 -5.96 -14.78
N GLU A 268 17.46 -6.58 -13.65
CA GLU A 268 16.84 -7.82 -13.16
C GLU A 268 15.36 -7.60 -12.83
N GLY A 269 15.03 -6.44 -12.26
CA GLY A 269 13.66 -6.03 -11.98
C GLY A 269 12.83 -5.83 -13.24
N MET A 270 13.42 -5.29 -14.31
CA MET A 270 12.76 -5.18 -15.62
C MET A 270 12.47 -6.56 -16.22
N ALA A 271 13.44 -7.48 -16.18
CA ALA A 271 13.24 -8.86 -16.61
C ALA A 271 12.11 -9.54 -15.81
N GLY A 272 12.10 -9.35 -14.49
CA GLY A 272 11.03 -9.87 -13.63
C GLY A 272 9.66 -9.23 -13.91
N ALA A 273 9.59 -7.93 -14.18
CA ALA A 273 8.34 -7.26 -14.53
C ALA A 273 7.79 -7.73 -15.88
N ALA A 274 8.66 -7.94 -16.88
CA ALA A 274 8.28 -8.53 -18.16
C ALA A 274 7.71 -9.94 -17.98
N ALA A 275 8.39 -10.78 -17.20
CA ALA A 275 7.95 -12.13 -16.88
C ALA A 275 6.61 -12.16 -16.11
N ALA A 276 6.30 -11.13 -15.31
CA ALA A 276 5.02 -11.00 -14.63
C ALA A 276 3.87 -10.73 -15.61
N VAL A 277 4.11 -9.87 -16.61
CA VAL A 277 3.16 -9.65 -17.72
C VAL A 277 2.99 -10.93 -18.53
N ASP A 278 4.07 -11.63 -18.86
CA ASP A 278 4.00 -12.88 -19.62
C ASP A 278 3.29 -13.98 -18.83
N PHE A 279 3.47 -14.05 -17.51
CA PHE A 279 2.69 -14.93 -16.64
C PHE A 279 1.19 -14.61 -16.75
N LEU A 280 0.79 -13.34 -16.62
CA LEU A 280 -0.62 -12.96 -16.77
C LEU A 280 -1.16 -13.28 -18.16
N ALA A 281 -0.39 -13.04 -19.21
CA ALA A 281 -0.77 -13.38 -20.58
C ALA A 281 -0.93 -14.90 -20.74
N SER A 282 -0.08 -15.71 -20.11
CA SER A 282 -0.15 -17.18 -20.17
C SER A 282 -1.45 -17.77 -19.59
N LEU A 283 -2.18 -16.98 -18.79
CA LEU A 283 -3.48 -17.36 -18.26
C LEU A 283 -4.61 -17.26 -19.32
N GLY A 284 -4.33 -16.67 -20.47
CA GLY A 284 -5.27 -16.48 -21.58
C GLY A 284 -4.76 -17.08 -22.89
N SER A 285 -5.47 -16.78 -23.97
CA SER A 285 -5.12 -17.23 -25.31
C SER A 285 -5.53 -16.18 -26.36
N GLY A 286 -4.89 -16.19 -27.52
CA GLY A 286 -5.10 -15.22 -28.59
C GLY A 286 -3.96 -15.22 -29.61
N GLU A 287 -3.81 -14.15 -30.38
CA GLU A 287 -2.77 -14.02 -31.42
C GLU A 287 -1.57 -13.18 -30.95
N THR A 288 -1.83 -12.16 -30.13
CA THR A 288 -0.83 -11.23 -29.58
C THR A 288 -0.85 -11.24 -28.07
N ARG A 289 0.25 -10.82 -27.41
CA ARG A 289 0.31 -10.68 -25.94
C ARG A 289 -0.85 -9.87 -25.39
N ARG A 290 -1.22 -8.75 -26.03
CA ARG A 290 -2.38 -7.94 -25.65
C ARG A 290 -3.69 -8.74 -25.67
N SER A 291 -3.93 -9.51 -26.73
CA SER A 291 -5.15 -10.35 -26.82
C SER A 291 -5.16 -11.49 -25.81
N TRP A 292 -3.99 -12.05 -25.48
CA TRP A 292 -3.84 -13.04 -24.41
C TRP A 292 -4.21 -12.45 -23.05
N LEU A 293 -3.68 -11.25 -22.75
CA LEU A 293 -4.02 -10.49 -21.55
C LEU A 293 -5.52 -10.17 -21.50
N GLN A 294 -6.14 -9.75 -22.60
CA GLN A 294 -7.59 -9.49 -22.64
C GLN A 294 -8.40 -10.74 -22.24
N ALA A 295 -8.06 -11.90 -22.80
CA ALA A 295 -8.71 -13.16 -22.46
C ALA A 295 -8.47 -13.54 -20.98
N ALA A 296 -7.24 -13.43 -20.50
CA ALA A 296 -6.88 -13.71 -19.12
C ALA A 296 -7.64 -12.82 -18.13
N PHE A 297 -7.64 -11.51 -18.34
CA PHE A 297 -8.30 -10.55 -17.47
C PHE A 297 -9.83 -10.71 -17.49
N ALA A 298 -10.44 -11.05 -18.63
CA ALA A 298 -11.87 -11.33 -18.68
C ALA A 298 -12.24 -12.54 -17.80
N GLU A 299 -11.44 -13.61 -17.84
CA GLU A 299 -11.65 -14.80 -17.01
C GLU A 299 -11.41 -14.52 -15.52
N LEU A 300 -10.28 -13.88 -15.19
CA LEU A 300 -9.95 -13.50 -13.81
C LEU A 300 -11.00 -12.56 -13.22
N HIS A 301 -11.52 -11.63 -14.03
CA HIS A 301 -12.59 -10.73 -13.61
C HIS A 301 -13.85 -11.51 -13.22
N GLN A 302 -14.31 -12.45 -14.07
CA GLN A 302 -15.48 -13.28 -13.77
C GLN A 302 -15.32 -14.05 -12.45
N ARG A 303 -14.14 -14.62 -12.20
CA ARG A 303 -13.83 -15.30 -10.92
C ARG A 303 -13.85 -14.33 -9.75
N SER A 304 -13.25 -13.15 -9.91
CA SER A 304 -13.17 -12.13 -8.87
C SER A 304 -14.55 -11.61 -8.45
N VAL A 305 -15.51 -11.52 -9.37
CA VAL A 305 -16.89 -11.10 -9.09
C VAL A 305 -17.59 -12.09 -8.15
N ILE A 306 -17.35 -13.39 -8.34
CA ILE A 306 -17.89 -14.44 -7.47
C ILE A 306 -17.26 -14.34 -6.07
N LEU A 307 -15.92 -14.25 -6.00
CA LEU A 307 -15.20 -14.19 -4.73
C LEU A 307 -15.52 -12.94 -3.91
N VAL A 308 -15.57 -11.77 -4.55
CA VAL A 308 -15.89 -10.51 -3.85
C VAL A 308 -17.34 -10.50 -3.36
N ARG A 309 -18.28 -11.09 -4.10
CA ARG A 309 -19.67 -11.24 -3.64
C ARG A 309 -19.75 -12.20 -2.45
N GLN A 310 -19.08 -13.35 -2.52
CA GLN A 310 -19.02 -14.31 -1.41
C GLN A 310 -18.43 -13.66 -0.15
N LEU A 311 -17.33 -12.92 -0.28
CA LEU A 311 -16.68 -12.21 0.82
C LEU A 311 -17.60 -11.12 1.39
N TRP A 312 -18.16 -10.29 0.52
CA TRP A 312 -19.04 -9.18 0.91
C TRP A 312 -20.29 -9.68 1.63
N ASP A 313 -21.00 -10.66 1.08
CA ASP A 313 -22.24 -11.18 1.66
C ASP A 313 -21.95 -11.90 2.98
N GLY A 314 -20.86 -12.69 3.03
CA GLY A 314 -20.42 -13.40 4.23
C GLY A 314 -20.08 -12.47 5.38
N LEU A 315 -19.32 -11.40 5.11
CA LEU A 315 -18.98 -10.37 6.09
C LEU A 315 -20.19 -9.51 6.46
N SER A 316 -21.03 -9.11 5.49
CA SER A 316 -22.27 -8.33 5.75
C SER A 316 -23.22 -9.06 6.71
N ALA A 317 -23.27 -10.40 6.63
CA ALA A 317 -24.09 -11.23 7.49
C ALA A 317 -23.49 -11.47 8.89
N SER A 318 -22.26 -11.00 9.15
CA SER A 318 -21.57 -11.21 10.41
C SER A 318 -21.89 -10.08 11.39
N ASP A 319 -22.30 -10.42 12.61
CA ASP A 319 -22.69 -9.43 13.61
C ASP A 319 -21.54 -8.47 13.94
N GLY A 320 -21.87 -7.20 14.17
CA GLY A 320 -20.90 -6.15 14.47
C GLY A 320 -19.98 -5.73 13.31
N VAL A 321 -20.04 -6.36 12.13
CA VAL A 321 -19.23 -5.96 10.97
C VAL A 321 -19.86 -4.75 10.28
N GLN A 322 -19.03 -3.76 9.96
CA GLN A 322 -19.40 -2.66 9.07
C GLN A 322 -18.48 -2.63 7.86
N LEU A 323 -19.05 -2.72 6.66
CA LEU A 323 -18.32 -2.70 5.40
C LEU A 323 -18.20 -1.27 4.84
N TYR A 324 -17.09 -1.03 4.13
CA TYR A 324 -16.81 0.22 3.45
C TYR A 324 -16.51 0.00 1.97
N GLY A 325 -16.84 1.00 1.15
CA GLY A 325 -16.68 0.95 -0.29
C GLY A 325 -17.95 0.51 -1.04
N PRO A 326 -17.90 0.51 -2.38
CA PRO A 326 -19.06 0.20 -3.21
C PRO A 326 -19.49 -1.25 -3.07
N ALA A 327 -20.79 -1.51 -2.93
CA ALA A 327 -21.33 -2.88 -2.94
C ALA A 327 -21.01 -3.62 -4.27
N PRO A 328 -20.98 -4.96 -4.30
CA PRO A 328 -20.56 -5.75 -5.48
C PRO A 328 -21.34 -5.51 -6.78
N ALA A 329 -22.49 -4.82 -6.73
CA ALA A 329 -23.23 -4.42 -7.92
C ALA A 329 -22.61 -3.23 -8.66
N ALA A 330 -21.77 -2.43 -7.98
CA ALA A 330 -21.05 -1.31 -8.57
C ALA A 330 -19.62 -1.74 -8.99
N PRO A 331 -19.00 -1.04 -9.96
CA PRO A 331 -17.63 -1.32 -10.39
C PRO A 331 -16.64 -1.28 -9.22
N ARG A 332 -15.96 -2.41 -8.99
CA ARG A 332 -14.96 -2.55 -7.92
C ARG A 332 -13.89 -3.59 -8.23
N THR A 333 -12.73 -3.43 -7.61
CA THR A 333 -11.73 -4.49 -7.44
C THR A 333 -12.21 -5.45 -6.33
N PRO A 334 -11.67 -6.70 -6.27
CA PRO A 334 -12.04 -7.67 -5.24
C PRO A 334 -11.39 -7.36 -3.88
N THR A 335 -11.42 -6.09 -3.46
CA THR A 335 -10.89 -5.55 -2.20
C THR A 335 -12.04 -5.07 -1.34
N VAL A 336 -12.15 -5.56 -0.11
CA VAL A 336 -13.17 -5.19 0.88
C VAL A 336 -12.51 -4.60 2.12
N ALA A 337 -12.94 -3.41 2.51
CA ALA A 337 -12.60 -2.79 3.79
C ALA A 337 -13.75 -2.99 4.80
N PHE A 338 -13.40 -3.24 6.05
CA PHE A 338 -14.39 -3.38 7.11
C PHE A 338 -13.84 -3.06 8.50
N THR A 339 -14.74 -2.76 9.43
CA THR A 339 -14.47 -2.73 10.88
C THR A 339 -15.31 -3.77 11.59
N LEU A 340 -14.90 -4.13 12.80
CA LEU A 340 -15.66 -5.01 13.69
C LEU A 340 -15.92 -4.25 15.00
N ARG A 341 -17.19 -4.16 15.39
CA ARG A 341 -17.63 -3.39 16.55
C ARG A 341 -16.87 -3.80 17.82
N GLY A 342 -16.23 -2.82 18.45
CA GLY A 342 -15.50 -3.00 19.70
C GLY A 342 -14.18 -3.75 19.57
N VAL A 343 -13.68 -4.01 18.37
CA VAL A 343 -12.39 -4.71 18.13
C VAL A 343 -11.52 -3.88 17.19
N PRO A 344 -10.37 -3.34 17.65
CA PRO A 344 -9.45 -2.59 16.79
C PRO A 344 -8.97 -3.41 15.60
N SER A 345 -8.76 -2.78 14.44
CA SER A 345 -8.42 -3.48 13.19
C SER A 345 -7.17 -4.36 13.30
N ARG A 346 -6.15 -3.90 14.04
CA ARG A 346 -4.94 -4.67 14.35
C ARG A 346 -5.26 -5.97 15.08
N GLU A 347 -6.16 -5.94 16.04
CA GLU A 347 -6.52 -7.12 16.81
C GLU A 347 -7.26 -8.14 15.94
N VAL A 348 -8.16 -7.70 15.07
CA VAL A 348 -8.81 -8.57 14.08
C VAL A 348 -7.76 -9.26 13.21
N ALA A 349 -6.81 -8.51 12.65
CA ALA A 349 -5.74 -9.05 11.81
C ALA A 349 -4.84 -10.04 12.57
N VAL A 350 -4.46 -9.75 13.81
CA VAL A 350 -3.64 -10.65 14.64
C VAL A 350 -4.38 -11.96 14.93
N ARG A 351 -5.69 -11.89 15.24
CA ARG A 351 -6.49 -13.10 15.51
C ARG A 351 -6.66 -13.96 14.25
N LEU A 352 -6.95 -13.34 13.10
CA LEU A 352 -7.02 -14.05 11.82
C LEU A 352 -5.68 -14.67 11.42
N ALA A 353 -4.57 -13.97 11.65
CA ALA A 353 -3.24 -14.47 11.34
C ALA A 353 -2.93 -15.78 12.08
N LYS A 354 -3.41 -15.96 13.32
CA LYS A 354 -3.25 -17.22 14.07
C LYS A 354 -3.86 -18.42 13.35
N GLU A 355 -4.89 -18.21 12.53
CA GLU A 355 -5.58 -19.21 11.73
C GLU A 355 -5.04 -19.29 10.28
N GLY A 356 -3.87 -18.70 10.04
CA GLY A 356 -3.22 -18.65 8.73
C GLY A 356 -3.88 -17.69 7.73
N ILE A 357 -4.72 -16.75 8.17
CA ILE A 357 -5.41 -15.80 7.29
C ILE A 357 -4.72 -14.43 7.37
N PHE A 358 -4.13 -13.99 6.27
CA PHE A 358 -3.32 -12.76 6.25
C PHE A 358 -4.07 -11.61 5.57
N VAL A 359 -4.51 -10.64 6.38
CA VAL A 359 -5.18 -9.41 5.96
C VAL A 359 -4.33 -8.19 6.32
N SER A 360 -4.59 -7.05 5.67
CA SER A 360 -3.99 -5.77 6.09
C SER A 360 -4.85 -5.12 7.20
N HIS A 361 -4.24 -4.33 8.09
CA HIS A 361 -4.96 -3.40 8.99
C HIS A 361 -4.33 -1.99 9.03
N GLY A 362 -5.10 -0.97 9.45
CA GLY A 362 -4.64 0.42 9.56
C GLY A 362 -5.21 1.32 8.46
N ASP A 363 -4.38 2.21 7.90
CA ASP A 363 -4.78 3.16 6.85
C ASP A 363 -4.27 2.83 5.43
N PHE A 364 -3.28 1.94 5.32
CA PHE A 364 -2.66 1.54 4.05
C PHE A 364 -2.14 2.71 3.21
N TYR A 365 -1.67 3.78 3.88
CA TYR A 365 -1.32 5.05 3.27
C TYR A 365 -2.48 5.71 2.48
N ALA A 366 -3.72 5.37 2.80
CA ALA A 366 -4.94 6.08 2.36
C ALA A 366 -5.55 6.82 3.56
N THR A 367 -4.73 7.63 4.24
CA THR A 367 -5.10 8.24 5.53
C THR A 367 -6.35 9.12 5.42
N THR A 368 -6.50 9.82 4.29
CA THR A 368 -7.68 10.66 4.03
C THR A 368 -8.94 9.81 3.97
N VAL A 369 -8.94 8.66 3.30
CA VAL A 369 -10.09 7.74 3.30
C VAL A 369 -10.45 7.31 4.71
N VAL A 370 -9.48 6.86 5.51
CA VAL A 370 -9.73 6.40 6.89
C VAL A 370 -10.24 7.52 7.79
N GLU A 371 -9.75 8.75 7.61
CA GLU A 371 -10.24 9.94 8.30
C GLU A 371 -11.70 10.26 7.90
N ARG A 372 -12.01 10.26 6.60
CA ARG A 372 -13.36 10.53 6.09
C ARG A 372 -14.39 9.47 6.53
N LEU A 373 -13.94 8.25 6.79
CA LEU A 373 -14.76 7.18 7.38
C LEU A 373 -14.87 7.25 8.92
N GLY A 374 -14.17 8.17 9.56
CA GLY A 374 -14.15 8.32 11.02
C GLY A 374 -13.42 7.18 11.75
N GLN A 375 -12.47 6.50 11.08
CA GLN A 375 -11.79 5.30 11.59
C GLN A 375 -10.31 5.54 11.94
N THR A 376 -9.88 6.79 12.14
CA THR A 376 -8.47 7.12 12.42
C THR A 376 -7.92 6.45 13.68
N ALA A 377 -8.75 6.30 14.73
CA ALA A 377 -8.30 5.76 16.01
C ALA A 377 -7.95 4.26 15.94
N ASP A 378 -8.82 3.46 15.32
CA ASP A 378 -8.72 2.00 15.32
C ASP A 378 -8.28 1.42 13.97
N GLY A 379 -8.23 2.25 12.92
CA GLY A 379 -8.00 1.84 11.54
C GLY A 379 -9.11 0.94 10.99
N ILE A 380 -8.90 0.44 9.78
CA ILE A 380 -9.80 -0.50 9.11
C ILE A 380 -9.07 -1.80 8.77
N VAL A 381 -9.78 -2.91 8.68
CA VAL A 381 -9.26 -4.17 8.13
C VAL A 381 -9.50 -4.16 6.63
N ARG A 382 -8.51 -4.60 5.85
CA ARG A 382 -8.64 -4.76 4.40
C ARG A 382 -8.28 -6.17 3.98
N ALA A 383 -9.21 -6.78 3.25
CA ALA A 383 -9.02 -8.08 2.63
C ALA A 383 -9.25 -7.94 1.11
N GLY A 384 -8.27 -8.33 0.31
CA GLY A 384 -8.40 -8.35 -1.15
C GLY A 384 -7.91 -9.64 -1.78
N CYS A 385 -8.68 -10.12 -2.75
CA CYS A 385 -8.40 -11.35 -3.47
C CYS A 385 -7.40 -11.12 -4.61
N ALA A 386 -6.65 -12.16 -4.94
CA ALA A 386 -5.74 -12.21 -6.09
C ALA A 386 -6.13 -13.37 -7.02
N CYS A 387 -5.41 -13.53 -8.14
CA CYS A 387 -5.72 -14.60 -9.13
C CYS A 387 -5.64 -16.03 -8.57
N TYR A 388 -4.96 -16.22 -7.43
CA TYR A 388 -4.78 -17.50 -6.77
C TYR A 388 -5.76 -17.74 -5.60
N THR A 389 -6.56 -16.75 -5.20
CA THR A 389 -7.49 -16.88 -4.06
C THR A 389 -8.59 -17.91 -4.36
N THR A 390 -8.97 -18.72 -3.37
CA THR A 390 -10.06 -19.70 -3.51
C THR A 390 -11.31 -19.33 -2.71
N SER A 391 -12.46 -19.93 -3.07
CA SER A 391 -13.71 -19.78 -2.33
C SER A 391 -13.62 -20.32 -0.91
N GLU A 392 -12.86 -21.40 -0.70
CA GLU A 392 -12.63 -21.99 0.62
C GLU A 392 -11.78 -21.07 1.52
N GLU A 393 -10.80 -20.37 0.93
CA GLU A 393 -10.04 -19.35 1.65
C GLU A 393 -10.93 -18.17 2.07
N VAL A 394 -11.88 -17.75 1.20
CA VAL A 394 -12.86 -16.70 1.52
C VAL A 394 -13.79 -17.12 2.65
N GLU A 395 -14.28 -18.36 2.62
CA GLU A 395 -15.12 -18.91 3.68
C GLU A 395 -14.38 -18.96 5.03
N ARG A 396 -13.11 -19.40 5.02
CA ARG A 396 -12.26 -19.38 6.22
C ARG A 396 -12.10 -17.98 6.80
N LEU A 397 -11.90 -16.97 5.96
CA LEU A 397 -11.82 -15.57 6.41
C LEU A 397 -13.13 -15.12 7.07
N VAL A 398 -14.28 -15.34 6.40
CA VAL A 398 -15.59 -14.96 6.93
C VAL A 398 -15.86 -15.66 8.28
N GLU A 399 -15.56 -16.94 8.38
CA GLU A 399 -15.76 -17.71 9.61
C GLU A 399 -14.81 -17.27 10.73
N GLY A 400 -13.55 -16.92 10.41
CA GLY A 400 -12.62 -16.32 11.35
C GLY A 400 -13.16 -15.00 11.92
N VAL A 401 -13.76 -14.14 11.08
CA VAL A 401 -14.40 -12.89 11.52
C VAL A 401 -15.61 -13.16 12.41
N ARG A 402 -16.46 -14.14 12.08
CA ARG A 402 -17.62 -14.53 12.91
C ARG A 402 -17.23 -15.04 14.29
N ARG A 403 -16.14 -15.82 14.38
CA ARG A 403 -15.57 -16.25 15.68
C ARG A 403 -15.16 -15.04 16.51
N ILE A 404 -14.41 -14.10 15.93
CA ILE A 404 -13.96 -12.89 16.64
C ILE A 404 -15.16 -12.07 17.12
N SER A 405 -16.19 -11.91 16.27
CA SER A 405 -17.43 -11.22 16.61
C SER A 405 -18.14 -11.88 17.80
N SER A 406 -18.34 -13.20 17.75
CA SER A 406 -19.00 -13.96 18.82
C SER A 406 -18.28 -13.83 20.18
N TYR A 407 -16.94 -13.83 20.18
CA TYR A 407 -16.15 -13.60 21.40
C TYR A 407 -16.33 -12.19 21.97
N SER A 408 -16.55 -11.18 21.12
CA SER A 408 -16.83 -9.80 21.54
C SER A 408 -18.23 -9.69 22.16
N THR A 409 -19.25 -10.25 21.49
CA THR A 409 -20.64 -10.21 21.96
C THR A 409 -20.82 -10.94 23.30
N LEU A 410 -20.16 -12.08 23.52
CA LEU A 410 -20.17 -12.78 24.82
C LEU A 410 -19.54 -11.96 25.96
N ARG A 411 -18.57 -11.10 25.67
CA ARG A 411 -18.01 -10.15 26.66
C ARG A 411 -18.94 -8.95 26.89
N TYR A 412 -19.80 -8.61 25.93
CA TYR A 412 -20.70 -7.45 25.97
C TYR A 412 -22.06 -7.75 26.63
N ASP A 413 -22.66 -8.92 26.34
CA ASP A 413 -23.97 -9.32 26.89
C ASP A 413 -23.88 -9.95 28.29
N GLY A 414 -22.68 -10.32 28.74
CA GLY A 414 -22.44 -11.04 29.99
C GLY A 414 -22.33 -10.19 31.26
N ASN A 415 -22.25 -8.84 31.19
CA ASN A 415 -22.09 -8.05 32.42
C ASN A 415 -22.29 -6.52 32.25
N GLN A 416 -23.42 -5.99 32.73
CA GLN A 416 -23.55 -4.56 33.12
C GLN A 416 -23.19 -4.32 34.60
N SER A 417 -22.56 -5.27 35.28
CA SER A 417 -22.28 -5.16 36.73
C SER A 417 -20.86 -5.55 37.14
N GLN A 418 -19.94 -5.80 36.21
CA GLN A 418 -18.56 -6.19 36.53
C GLN A 418 -17.68 -6.04 35.28
N THR A 419 -17.29 -4.81 34.96
CA THR A 419 -16.29 -4.55 33.92
C THR A 419 -15.02 -4.03 34.59
N LYS A 420 -14.17 -4.95 35.02
CA LYS A 420 -12.74 -4.70 35.28
C LYS A 420 -11.93 -5.99 35.29
N GLU A 421 -12.04 -6.77 34.22
CA GLU A 421 -11.06 -7.82 33.93
C GLU A 421 -11.08 -8.10 32.42
N LEU A 422 -10.51 -7.14 31.66
CA LEU A 422 -9.77 -7.52 30.46
C LEU A 422 -8.68 -8.48 30.92
N GLU A 423 -8.31 -9.49 30.13
CA GLU A 423 -7.07 -10.22 30.35
C GLU A 423 -5.92 -9.22 30.26
N ARG A 424 -5.56 -8.67 31.42
CA ARG A 424 -4.43 -7.78 31.57
C ARG A 424 -3.21 -8.68 31.49
N THR A 425 -2.59 -8.76 30.31
CA THR A 425 -1.27 -9.37 30.19
C THR A 425 -0.32 -8.54 31.05
N ASN A 426 0.10 -9.13 32.16
CA ASN A 426 1.00 -8.53 33.11
C ASN A 426 2.39 -8.37 32.46
N MET A 427 2.66 -7.18 31.94
CA MET A 427 3.89 -6.86 31.24
C MET A 427 5.01 -6.73 32.25
N LYS A 428 6.21 -7.21 31.89
CA LYS A 428 7.41 -7.08 32.70
C LYS A 428 8.51 -6.39 31.91
N ALA A 429 9.07 -5.34 32.50
CA ALA A 429 10.34 -4.77 32.07
C ALA A 429 11.46 -5.39 32.93
N THR A 430 12.42 -6.04 32.29
CA THR A 430 13.55 -6.70 32.95
C THR A 430 14.89 -6.23 32.39
N TRP A 431 15.84 -5.93 33.28
CA TRP A 431 17.22 -5.62 32.92
C TRP A 431 18.17 -6.43 33.78
N HIS A 432 19.13 -7.12 33.15
CA HIS A 432 20.02 -8.09 33.81
C HIS A 432 19.28 -9.15 34.64
N GLY A 433 18.11 -9.61 34.16
CA GLY A 433 17.28 -10.59 34.87
C GLY A 433 16.47 -10.03 36.04
N THR A 434 16.68 -8.77 36.42
CA THR A 434 15.91 -8.10 37.48
C THR A 434 14.69 -7.40 36.89
N THR A 435 13.52 -7.67 37.46
CA THR A 435 12.27 -6.97 37.07
C THR A 435 12.28 -5.56 37.64
N ILE A 436 12.27 -4.56 36.76
CA ILE A 436 12.31 -3.14 37.11
C ILE A 436 10.96 -2.45 36.99
N ALA A 437 10.02 -3.03 36.24
CA ALA A 437 8.62 -2.61 36.24
C ALA A 437 7.73 -3.80 35.90
N GLU A 438 6.54 -3.85 36.51
CA GLU A 438 5.55 -4.89 36.28
C GLU A 438 4.17 -4.26 36.34
N SER A 439 3.42 -4.32 35.23
CA SER A 439 2.10 -3.73 35.18
C SER A 439 1.22 -4.42 34.15
N ASP A 440 -0.03 -4.53 34.53
CA ASP A 440 -1.13 -5.04 33.74
C ASP A 440 -1.96 -3.86 33.15
N ASP A 441 -1.47 -2.63 33.33
CA ASP A 441 -2.01 -1.37 32.80
C ASP A 441 -0.95 -0.62 31.98
N THR A 442 -0.44 -1.20 30.90
CA THR A 442 0.49 -0.50 30.00
C THR A 442 -0.23 0.12 28.80
N VAL A 443 0.30 1.23 28.28
CA VAL A 443 -0.18 1.87 27.04
C VAL A 443 0.89 1.70 25.97
N VAL A 444 0.50 1.29 24.75
CA VAL A 444 1.46 1.11 23.65
C VAL A 444 1.45 2.33 22.73
N VAL A 445 2.61 2.97 22.56
CA VAL A 445 2.80 4.07 21.60
C VAL A 445 4.08 3.82 20.82
N GLU A 446 3.99 3.83 19.48
CA GLU A 446 5.12 3.57 18.56
C GLU A 446 5.86 2.26 18.87
N GLY A 447 5.11 1.21 19.27
CA GLY A 447 5.66 -0.10 19.60
C GLY A 447 6.32 -0.21 20.99
N ASN A 448 6.34 0.86 21.78
CA ASN A 448 6.87 0.85 23.15
C ASN A 448 5.75 0.77 24.18
N HIS A 449 5.91 -0.08 25.20
CA HIS A 449 4.99 -0.13 26.33
C HIS A 449 5.36 0.94 27.38
N TYR A 450 4.36 1.75 27.73
CA TYR A 450 4.44 2.80 28.74
C TYR A 450 3.75 2.32 30.03
N PHE A 451 4.58 2.04 31.03
CA PHE A 451 4.21 1.58 32.35
C PHE A 451 3.78 2.75 33.23
N PRO A 452 2.73 2.63 34.06
CA PRO A 452 2.40 3.61 35.10
C PRO A 452 3.62 3.92 35.97
N ALA A 453 3.86 5.19 36.30
CA ALA A 453 5.05 5.59 37.06
C ALA A 453 5.13 4.99 38.48
N ASP A 454 4.01 4.49 39.02
CA ASP A 454 3.90 3.77 40.29
C ASP A 454 4.15 2.26 40.16
N SER A 455 4.17 1.73 38.93
CA SER A 455 4.49 0.32 38.65
C SER A 455 5.97 0.03 38.45
N ILE A 456 6.81 1.08 38.43
CA ILE A 456 8.26 0.94 38.35
C ILE A 456 8.85 0.79 39.76
N ARG A 457 9.86 -0.06 39.90
CA ARG A 457 10.61 -0.30 41.13
C ARG A 457 11.67 0.78 41.32
N ARG A 458 11.26 1.90 41.92
CA ARG A 458 12.02 3.15 42.05
C ARG A 458 13.42 2.97 42.65
N GLU A 459 13.65 1.92 43.44
CA GLU A 459 14.96 1.59 44.00
C GLU A 459 16.06 1.34 42.95
N TYR A 460 15.68 1.01 41.70
CA TYR A 460 16.62 0.80 40.60
C TYR A 460 16.83 2.03 39.71
N PHE A 461 16.17 3.16 39.98
CA PHE A 461 16.19 4.33 39.10
C PHE A 461 16.95 5.49 39.72
N ARG A 462 17.67 6.24 38.88
CA ARG A 462 18.30 7.51 39.23
C ARG A 462 17.87 8.59 38.24
N GLU A 463 17.72 9.82 38.73
CA GLU A 463 17.48 10.99 37.89
C GLU A 463 18.62 11.14 36.87
N SER A 464 18.27 11.42 35.62
CA SER A 464 19.22 11.72 34.55
C SER A 464 19.05 13.17 34.11
N GLU A 465 20.14 13.83 33.72
CA GLU A 465 20.09 15.18 33.11
C GLU A 465 19.79 15.12 31.60
N GLU A 466 19.64 13.91 31.03
CA GLU A 466 19.33 13.71 29.61
C GLU A 466 17.88 14.12 29.31
N HIS A 467 17.71 14.94 28.27
CA HIS A 467 16.42 15.33 27.72
C HIS A 467 16.46 15.33 26.19
N THR A 468 15.38 14.92 25.53
CA THR A 468 15.26 14.95 24.07
C THR A 468 13.91 15.52 23.63
N HIS A 469 13.83 16.03 22.41
CA HIS A 469 12.60 16.65 21.90
C HIS A 469 11.93 15.79 20.81
N CYS A 470 10.65 15.47 21.01
CA CYS A 470 9.80 14.81 20.02
C CYS A 470 8.79 15.81 19.42
N PRO A 471 8.69 15.92 18.06
CA PRO A 471 7.79 16.87 17.41
C PRO A 471 6.32 16.74 17.81
N TRP A 472 5.84 15.53 18.12
CA TRP A 472 4.42 15.27 18.40
C TRP A 472 4.13 14.85 19.85
N LYS A 473 5.12 14.31 20.59
CA LYS A 473 4.95 13.93 22.00
C LYS A 473 5.39 15.01 22.99
N GLY A 474 6.30 15.90 22.62
CA GLY A 474 6.86 16.93 23.52
C GLY A 474 8.28 16.62 23.98
N GLU A 475 8.68 17.20 25.12
CA GLU A 475 10.01 16.98 25.71
C GLU A 475 10.01 15.69 26.53
N ALA A 476 10.97 14.81 26.23
CA ALA A 476 11.21 13.58 26.96
C ALA A 476 12.32 13.78 27.99
N SER A 477 12.12 13.23 29.18
CA SER A 477 13.10 13.17 30.26
C SER A 477 13.46 11.71 30.55
N TYR A 478 14.63 11.48 31.11
CA TYR A 478 15.20 10.14 31.23
C TYR A 478 15.55 9.77 32.68
N TYR A 479 15.59 8.47 32.94
CA TYR A 479 16.17 7.88 34.14
C TYR A 479 17.29 6.92 33.76
N ASP A 480 18.33 6.89 34.58
CA ASP A 480 19.33 5.83 34.56
C ASP A 480 18.82 4.63 35.37
N ILE A 481 19.15 3.42 34.95
CA ILE A 481 18.83 2.19 35.68
C ILE A 481 20.12 1.65 36.32
N ALA A 482 20.12 1.44 37.63
CA ALA A 482 21.28 0.95 38.38
C ALA A 482 20.97 -0.34 39.13
N ILE A 483 21.64 -1.44 38.76
CA ILE A 483 21.44 -2.79 39.35
C ILE A 483 22.80 -3.45 39.54
N ASP A 484 23.08 -3.95 40.73
CA ASP A 484 24.30 -4.71 41.08
C ASP A 484 25.62 -4.04 40.66
N GLY A 485 25.68 -2.71 40.75
CA GLY A 485 26.87 -1.91 40.41
C GLY A 485 27.01 -1.57 38.92
N ALA A 486 26.16 -2.11 38.05
CA ALA A 486 26.03 -1.67 36.66
C ALA A 486 25.03 -0.51 36.53
N VAL A 487 25.32 0.42 35.61
CA VAL A 487 24.44 1.57 35.30
C VAL A 487 24.11 1.55 33.81
N ASN A 488 22.83 1.67 33.47
CA ASN A 488 22.32 1.84 32.12
C ASN A 488 21.79 3.27 31.97
N GLU A 489 22.62 4.13 31.41
CA GLU A 489 22.36 5.57 31.32
C GLU A 489 21.21 5.87 30.35
N GLY A 490 20.26 6.65 30.82
CA GLY A 490 19.07 7.08 30.10
C GLY A 490 18.24 5.92 29.57
N ALA A 491 18.19 4.77 30.25
CA ALA A 491 17.57 3.54 29.76
C ALA A 491 16.05 3.46 29.99
N ALA A 492 15.49 4.42 30.71
CA ALA A 492 14.06 4.64 30.80
C ALA A 492 13.74 6.09 30.47
N TRP A 493 12.63 6.34 29.77
CA TRP A 493 12.20 7.70 29.45
C TRP A 493 10.72 7.91 29.71
N TYR A 494 10.34 9.17 29.94
CA TYR A 494 8.98 9.61 30.18
C TYR A 494 8.76 11.03 29.64
N TYR A 495 7.51 11.44 29.56
CA TYR A 495 7.13 12.78 29.11
C TYR A 495 6.45 13.49 30.29
N PRO A 496 7.09 14.48 30.94
CA PRO A 496 6.49 15.21 32.06
C PRO A 496 5.20 15.92 31.63
N GLU A 497 5.25 16.61 30.49
CA GLU A 497 4.14 17.37 29.91
C GLU A 497 3.99 17.01 28.42
N PRO A 498 3.38 15.85 28.11
CA PRO A 498 3.20 15.45 26.73
C PRO A 498 2.19 16.37 26.02
N LYS A 499 2.37 16.54 24.70
CA LYS A 499 1.40 17.26 23.86
C LYS A 499 0.05 16.51 23.84
N GLU A 500 -1.02 17.23 23.47
CA GLU A 500 -2.41 16.74 23.49
C GLU A 500 -2.60 15.39 22.77
N GLY A 501 -1.98 15.21 21.59
CA GLY A 501 -2.03 13.96 20.84
C GLY A 501 -1.38 12.75 21.54
N ALA A 502 -0.60 12.97 22.60
CA ALA A 502 0.09 11.98 23.41
C ALA A 502 -0.32 12.04 24.89
N ALA A 503 -1.49 12.62 25.22
CA ALA A 503 -1.92 12.79 26.61
C ALA A 503 -2.04 11.44 27.38
N ASN A 504 -2.28 10.34 26.67
CA ASN A 504 -2.40 8.99 27.23
C ASN A 504 -1.09 8.44 27.85
N ILE A 505 0.07 9.00 27.51
CA ILE A 505 1.37 8.61 28.10
C ILE A 505 1.81 9.52 29.26
N LYS A 506 0.99 10.51 29.66
CA LYS A 506 1.29 11.36 30.82
C LYS A 506 1.39 10.50 32.09
N GLY A 507 2.47 10.68 32.86
CA GLY A 507 2.71 9.91 34.09
C GLY A 507 3.11 8.45 33.86
N ARG A 508 3.63 8.12 32.66
CA ARG A 508 4.07 6.76 32.31
C ARG A 508 5.52 6.74 31.81
N VAL A 509 6.18 5.60 31.99
CA VAL A 509 7.61 5.37 31.73
C VAL A 509 7.78 4.21 30.74
N ALA A 510 8.64 4.39 29.74
CA ALA A 510 9.00 3.35 28.77
C ALA A 510 10.51 3.03 28.83
N PHE A 511 10.92 1.93 28.20
CA PHE A 511 12.25 1.34 28.36
C PHE A 511 12.91 0.94 27.04
N TRP A 512 14.24 1.03 26.97
CA TRP A 512 15.08 0.67 25.81
C TRP A 512 16.50 0.29 26.26
N LYS A 513 17.51 0.38 25.38
CA LYS A 513 18.93 0.12 25.67
C LYS A 513 19.16 -1.24 26.38
N GLY A 514 18.52 -2.30 25.87
CA GLY A 514 18.69 -3.66 26.38
C GLY A 514 17.80 -4.04 27.56
N VAL A 515 16.83 -3.20 27.95
CA VAL A 515 15.71 -3.62 28.81
C VAL A 515 14.75 -4.47 27.99
N GLU A 516 14.50 -5.70 28.43
CA GLU A 516 13.52 -6.60 27.81
C GLU A 516 12.12 -6.27 28.33
N VAL A 517 11.16 -6.04 27.43
CA VAL A 517 9.75 -5.78 27.77
C VAL A 517 8.88 -6.85 27.12
N ARG A 518 8.21 -7.68 27.93
CA ARG A 518 7.41 -8.82 27.44
C ARG A 518 6.26 -9.19 28.36
#